data_AF-A0A5P8FML7-F1
#
_entry.id   AF-A0A5P8FML7-F1
#
_cell.length_a   1.000
_cell.length_b   1.000
_cell.length_c   1.000
_cell.angle_alpha   90.00
_cell.angle_beta   90.00
_cell.angle_gamma   90.00
#
_symmetry.space_group_name_H-M   'P 1'
#
loop_
_entity.id
_entity.type
_entity.pdbx_description
1 polymer ?
#
loop_
_entity_poly.entity_id
_entity_poly.type
_entity_poly.pdbx_seq_one_letter_code
_entity_poly.pdbx_strand_id
1 'polypeptide(L)'
;MTAPPSTLVPREQWLPLARAHEEAVDALTAGHRERRARGEKHPVEDFLFDYYRHRVGHLRRWHPGHGVVLGDAPEYEGRTGYVVQDGAAEVDLDEVLERRGASVERVRALLTATLGRPAHLGCFGMHEWAMVYRLAPGEQRHEQLPLRLGQAATDEVVERSTVRCSHFDAYRFFTEPARPLNALRPTREAQVAMEQPGCLHAGMDLYKWCFTLAPLVPSALTLDAFLLAREIRVLDMQASPYDVSAYGLDAVAVETPAGRAEYARRQRDFAVRSDALRRRLLEALPA
;
A
#
# COMPACT_ATOMS: atom_id res chain seq x y z
N MET A 1 -14.87 -8.56 27.70
CA MET A 1 -13.52 -9.10 27.46
C MET A 1 -12.55 -8.06 27.99
N THR A 2 -11.71 -8.42 28.95
CA THR A 2 -10.69 -7.51 29.51
C THR A 2 -9.70 -7.15 28.42
N ALA A 3 -9.43 -5.86 28.22
CA ALA A 3 -8.37 -5.40 27.33
C ALA A 3 -7.04 -6.09 27.75
N PRO A 4 -6.18 -6.49 26.79
CA PRO A 4 -4.88 -7.03 27.14
C PRO A 4 -4.12 -6.01 28.02
N PRO A 5 -3.30 -6.46 28.97
CA PRO A 5 -2.61 -5.57 29.88
C PRO A 5 -1.71 -4.61 29.09
N SER A 6 -1.91 -3.31 29.28
CA SER A 6 -1.03 -2.29 28.70
C SER A 6 0.40 -2.46 29.22
N THR A 7 1.39 -2.29 28.35
CA THR A 7 2.82 -2.37 28.70
C THR A 7 3.39 -0.96 28.86
N LEU A 8 3.86 -0.63 30.08
CA LEU A 8 4.59 0.63 30.32
C LEU A 8 5.99 0.56 29.72
N VAL A 9 6.32 1.53 28.87
CA VAL A 9 7.64 1.72 28.27
C VAL A 9 8.21 3.04 28.79
N PRO A 10 9.33 3.03 29.52
CA PRO A 10 9.99 4.24 30.01
C PRO A 10 10.50 5.17 28.89
N ARG A 11 10.62 6.48 29.19
CA ARG A 11 11.05 7.51 28.22
C ARG A 11 12.37 7.20 27.55
N GLU A 12 13.34 6.72 28.31
CA GLU A 12 14.66 6.33 27.83
C GLU A 12 14.62 5.15 26.84
N GLN A 13 13.53 4.39 26.79
CA GLN A 13 13.35 3.27 25.86
C GLN A 13 12.55 3.66 24.61
N TRP A 14 11.46 4.42 24.77
CA TRP A 14 10.61 4.75 23.62
C TRP A 14 11.10 5.95 22.83
N LEU A 15 11.72 6.95 23.47
CA LEU A 15 12.16 8.16 22.78
C LEU A 15 13.22 7.87 21.70
N PRO A 16 14.20 6.97 21.92
CA PRO A 16 15.10 6.52 20.84
C PRO A 16 14.36 5.84 19.68
N LEU A 17 13.33 5.03 19.94
CA LEU A 17 12.54 4.39 18.89
C LEU A 17 11.76 5.42 18.04
N ALA A 18 11.20 6.44 18.69
CA ALA A 18 10.52 7.54 18.00
C ALA A 18 11.49 8.32 17.10
N ARG A 19 12.67 8.67 17.62
CA ARG A 19 13.72 9.37 16.84
C ARG A 19 14.23 8.53 15.67
N ALA A 20 14.51 7.25 15.90
CA ALA A 20 14.95 6.34 14.85
C ALA A 20 13.90 6.19 13.73
N HIS A 21 12.62 6.16 14.08
CA HIS A 21 11.53 6.16 13.10
C HIS A 21 11.51 7.45 12.27
N GLU A 22 11.63 8.60 12.92
CA GLU A 22 11.70 9.89 12.24
C GLU A 22 12.88 9.98 11.27
N GLU A 23 14.07 9.59 11.72
CA GLU A 23 15.30 9.54 10.91
C GLU A 23 15.16 8.58 9.72
N ALA A 24 14.58 7.40 9.93
CA ALA A 24 14.34 6.43 8.87
C ALA A 24 13.38 6.98 7.81
N VAL A 25 12.27 7.59 8.22
CA VAL A 25 11.33 8.24 7.28
C VAL A 25 12.00 9.41 6.57
N ASP A 26 12.83 10.17 7.28
CA ASP A 26 13.57 11.28 6.68
C ASP A 26 14.54 10.82 5.60
N ALA A 27 15.29 9.75 5.84
CA ALA A 27 16.16 9.16 4.83
C ALA A 27 15.37 8.61 3.64
N LEU A 28 14.29 7.86 3.88
CA LEU A 28 13.50 7.22 2.83
C LEU A 28 12.75 8.20 1.94
N THR A 29 12.46 9.40 2.43
CA THR A 29 11.67 10.42 1.71
C THR A 29 12.50 11.61 1.24
N ALA A 30 13.82 11.61 1.47
CA ALA A 30 14.72 12.70 1.06
C ALA A 30 14.59 13.04 -0.43
N GLY A 31 14.76 12.05 -1.31
CA GLY A 31 14.66 12.25 -2.77
C GLY A 31 13.29 12.76 -3.23
N HIS A 32 12.19 12.25 -2.64
CA HIS A 32 10.85 12.76 -2.93
C HIS A 32 10.70 14.24 -2.53
N ARG A 33 11.18 14.62 -1.35
CA ARG A 33 11.11 16.01 -0.88
C ARG A 33 11.97 16.95 -1.72
N GLU A 34 13.17 16.54 -2.11
CA GLU A 34 14.08 17.32 -2.98
C GLU A 34 13.46 17.57 -4.36
N ARG A 35 12.90 16.54 -4.99
CA ARG A 35 12.20 16.69 -6.28
C ARG A 35 10.99 17.59 -6.15
N ARG A 36 10.16 17.38 -5.12
CA ARG A 36 8.98 18.21 -4.86
C ARG A 36 9.36 19.68 -4.66
N ALA A 37 10.47 19.97 -3.96
CA ALA A 37 10.96 21.34 -3.78
C ALA A 37 11.34 22.02 -5.10
N ARG A 38 11.80 21.24 -6.08
CA ARG A 38 12.11 21.70 -7.45
C ARG A 38 10.92 21.64 -8.43
N GLY A 39 9.77 21.13 -7.99
CA GLY A 39 8.60 20.92 -8.85
C GLY A 39 8.75 19.76 -9.84
N GLU A 40 9.70 18.86 -9.61
CA GLU A 40 9.95 17.68 -10.44
C GLU A 40 9.04 16.51 -10.02
N LYS A 41 8.55 15.76 -11.01
CA LYS A 41 7.71 14.58 -10.80
C LYS A 41 8.50 13.30 -11.01
N HIS A 42 8.15 12.27 -10.25
CA HIS A 42 8.67 10.92 -10.38
C HIS A 42 7.52 9.90 -10.27
N PRO A 43 6.97 9.39 -11.38
CA PRO A 43 5.73 8.61 -11.43
C PRO A 43 5.77 7.28 -10.65
N VAL A 44 6.96 6.76 -10.37
CA VAL A 44 7.15 5.57 -9.52
C VAL A 44 7.08 5.92 -8.03
N GLU A 45 7.96 6.80 -7.54
CA GLU A 45 8.07 7.11 -6.11
C GLU A 45 6.92 8.00 -5.59
N ASP A 46 6.47 8.97 -6.38
CA ASP A 46 5.45 9.93 -5.95
C ASP A 46 4.08 9.26 -5.81
N PHE A 47 3.87 8.11 -6.48
CA PHE A 47 2.64 7.31 -6.39
C PHE A 47 2.21 7.05 -4.93
N LEU A 48 3.16 6.68 -4.05
CA LEU A 48 2.81 6.33 -2.66
C LEU A 48 2.32 7.51 -1.82
N PHE A 49 2.55 8.74 -2.28
CA PHE A 49 2.09 9.96 -1.61
C PHE A 49 0.85 10.53 -2.31
N ASP A 50 0.84 10.54 -3.65
CA ASP A 50 -0.24 11.12 -4.44
C ASP A 50 -1.48 10.22 -4.48
N TYR A 51 -1.28 8.92 -4.69
CA TYR A 51 -2.38 7.95 -4.76
C TYR A 51 -3.01 7.74 -3.39
N TYR A 52 -2.19 7.44 -2.38
CA TYR A 52 -2.65 7.18 -1.02
C TYR A 52 -2.97 8.43 -0.22
N ARG A 53 -2.57 9.62 -0.70
CA ARG A 53 -2.77 10.92 -0.03
C ARG A 53 -2.21 10.96 1.40
N HIS A 54 -1.20 10.16 1.70
CA HIS A 54 -0.56 10.10 3.01
C HIS A 54 0.70 10.98 3.01
N ARG A 55 0.64 12.15 3.65
CA ARG A 55 1.74 13.13 3.66
C ARG A 55 2.96 12.58 4.38
N VAL A 56 4.17 12.96 3.93
CA VAL A 56 5.45 12.59 4.59
C VAL A 56 5.43 12.92 6.09
N GLY A 57 4.93 14.10 6.49
CA GLY A 57 4.85 14.48 7.90
C GLY A 57 3.93 13.57 8.75
N HIS A 58 2.93 12.94 8.14
CA HIS A 58 2.10 11.94 8.83
C HIS A 58 2.82 10.59 8.93
N LEU A 59 3.55 10.16 7.89
CA LEU A 59 4.40 8.97 7.97
C LEU A 59 5.52 9.13 9.00
N ARG A 60 6.12 10.33 9.09
CA ARG A 60 7.19 10.66 10.02
C ARG A 60 6.73 10.65 11.48
N ARG A 61 5.43 10.87 11.73
CA ARG A 61 4.87 10.87 13.08
C ARG A 61 4.90 9.47 13.68
N TRP A 62 5.56 9.34 14.84
CA TRP A 62 5.66 8.06 15.54
C TRP A 62 4.43 7.76 16.41
N HIS A 63 4.03 6.50 16.42
CA HIS A 63 2.92 5.91 17.15
C HIS A 63 3.37 4.56 17.76
N PRO A 64 3.19 4.36 19.08
CA PRO A 64 3.55 3.08 19.70
C PRO A 64 2.59 1.93 19.37
N GLY A 65 1.37 2.25 18.93
CA GLY A 65 0.25 1.32 18.81
C GLY A 65 -0.57 1.25 20.10
N HIS A 66 -1.73 0.58 20.03
CA HIS A 66 -2.58 0.40 21.21
C HIS A 66 -1.98 -0.63 22.19
N GLY A 67 -2.33 -0.54 23.48
CA GLY A 67 -1.80 -1.42 24.53
C GLY A 67 -0.37 -1.10 24.99
N VAL A 68 0.17 0.07 24.62
CA VAL A 68 1.46 0.57 25.07
C VAL A 68 1.27 1.91 25.77
N VAL A 69 1.80 2.02 26.99
CA VAL A 69 1.82 3.25 27.79
C VAL A 69 3.23 3.82 27.74
N LEU A 70 3.37 5.06 27.31
CA LEU A 70 4.63 5.80 27.25
C LEU A 70 4.82 6.54 28.57
N GLY A 71 5.85 6.19 29.34
CA GLY A 71 6.20 6.94 30.55
C GLY A 71 6.84 8.28 30.21
N ASP A 72 6.54 9.32 31.01
CA ASP A 72 7.03 10.70 30.85
C ASP A 72 6.91 11.19 29.41
N ALA A 73 5.68 11.35 28.91
CA ALA A 73 5.34 11.67 27.52
C ALA A 73 4.43 12.91 27.39
N PRO A 74 4.75 14.07 28.00
CA PRO A 74 3.93 15.28 27.93
C PRO A 74 3.75 15.81 26.50
N GLU A 75 4.59 15.41 25.53
CA GLU A 75 4.43 15.77 24.11
C GLU A 75 3.21 15.14 23.42
N TYR A 76 2.50 14.23 24.10
CA TYR A 76 1.23 13.66 23.65
C TYR A 76 0.00 14.38 24.19
N GLU A 77 0.17 15.34 25.12
CA GLU A 77 -0.93 16.11 25.70
C GLU A 77 -1.73 16.84 24.61
N GLY A 78 -3.06 16.71 24.64
CA GLY A 78 -3.97 17.29 23.64
C GLY A 78 -3.87 16.70 22.23
N ARG A 79 -3.06 15.65 22.01
CA ARG A 79 -2.96 14.99 20.69
C ARG A 79 -4.17 14.08 20.48
N THR A 80 -4.90 14.29 19.40
CA THR A 80 -6.02 13.43 18.99
C THR A 80 -5.64 11.95 18.97
N GLY A 81 -6.46 11.08 19.57
CA GLY A 81 -6.19 9.65 19.68
C GLY A 81 -5.35 9.24 20.88
N TYR A 82 -5.07 10.14 21.81
CA TYR A 82 -4.25 9.89 22.99
C TYR A 82 -4.89 10.47 24.24
N VAL A 83 -4.67 9.79 25.36
CA VAL A 83 -4.93 10.27 26.71
C VAL A 83 -3.61 10.33 27.47
N VAL A 84 -3.44 11.37 28.29
CA VAL A 84 -2.27 11.54 29.15
C VAL A 84 -2.74 11.60 30.61
N GLN A 85 -2.16 10.77 31.47
CA GLN A 85 -2.46 10.69 32.90
C GLN A 85 -1.16 10.58 33.67
N ASP A 86 -0.95 11.45 34.67
CA ASP A 86 0.26 11.50 35.49
C ASP A 86 1.57 11.54 34.67
N GLY A 87 1.53 12.23 33.53
CA GLY A 87 2.66 12.33 32.58
C GLY A 87 2.89 11.08 31.73
N ALA A 88 2.08 10.03 31.84
CA ALA A 88 2.13 8.87 30.96
C ALA A 88 1.08 8.96 29.85
N ALA A 89 1.44 8.61 28.61
CA ALA A 89 0.55 8.70 27.46
C ALA A 89 0.23 7.33 26.86
N GLU A 90 -1.02 7.09 26.50
CA GLU A 90 -1.41 5.90 25.73
C GLU A 90 -2.48 6.26 24.68
N VAL A 91 -2.72 5.34 23.74
CA VAL A 91 -3.80 5.52 22.77
C VAL A 91 -5.14 5.48 23.50
N ASP A 92 -5.95 6.51 23.33
CA ASP A 92 -7.34 6.51 23.81
C ASP A 92 -8.15 5.56 22.92
N LEU A 93 -8.25 4.30 23.36
CA LEU A 93 -8.84 3.25 22.55
C LEU A 93 -10.33 3.48 22.30
N ASP A 94 -11.05 3.98 23.30
CA ASP A 94 -12.49 4.23 23.19
C ASP A 94 -12.78 5.37 22.21
N GLU A 95 -12.05 6.50 22.30
CA GLU A 95 -12.19 7.62 21.35
C GLU A 95 -11.86 7.19 19.92
N VAL A 96 -10.78 6.40 19.75
CA VAL A 96 -10.37 5.95 18.43
C VAL A 96 -11.36 4.94 17.85
N LEU A 97 -11.91 4.02 18.66
CA LEU A 97 -12.89 3.03 18.19
C LEU A 97 -14.26 3.65 17.91
N GLU A 98 -14.68 4.66 18.66
CA GLU A 98 -15.90 5.42 18.33
C GLU A 98 -15.81 6.02 16.92
N ARG A 99 -14.63 6.53 16.55
CA ARG A 99 -14.41 7.17 15.25
C ARG A 99 -14.06 6.20 14.13
N ARG A 100 -13.38 5.09 14.43
CA ARG A 100 -12.75 4.20 13.43
C ARG A 100 -13.17 2.74 13.52
N GLY A 101 -14.05 2.35 14.43
CA GLY A 101 -14.45 0.95 14.65
C GLY A 101 -14.92 0.26 13.37
N ALA A 102 -15.75 0.92 12.57
CA ALA A 102 -16.19 0.37 11.27
C ALA A 102 -15.01 0.14 10.28
N SER A 103 -13.97 0.97 10.33
CA SER A 103 -12.76 0.77 9.52
C SER A 103 -11.91 -0.39 10.05
N VAL A 104 -11.77 -0.53 11.37
CA VAL A 104 -11.09 -1.65 12.01
C VAL A 104 -11.75 -2.96 11.59
N GLU A 105 -13.07 -3.08 11.74
CA GLU A 105 -13.83 -4.27 11.37
C GLU A 105 -13.72 -4.62 9.88
N ARG A 106 -13.88 -3.61 9.02
CA ARG A 106 -13.76 -3.81 7.56
C ARG A 106 -12.35 -4.27 7.18
N VAL A 107 -11.30 -3.67 7.74
CA VAL A 107 -9.93 -4.08 7.47
C VAL A 107 -9.69 -5.49 8.00
N ARG A 108 -10.10 -5.79 9.24
CA ARG A 108 -10.00 -7.13 9.82
C ARG A 108 -10.65 -8.19 8.92
N ALA A 109 -11.89 -7.96 8.49
CA ALA A 109 -12.60 -8.87 7.59
C ALA A 109 -11.86 -9.06 6.25
N LEU A 110 -11.37 -7.97 5.64
CA LEU A 110 -10.63 -8.01 4.38
C LEU A 110 -9.33 -8.81 4.50
N LEU A 111 -8.51 -8.52 5.53
CA LEU A 111 -7.21 -9.16 5.71
C LEU A 111 -7.36 -10.65 6.04
N THR A 112 -8.30 -11.01 6.93
CA THR A 112 -8.61 -12.40 7.27
C THR A 112 -9.08 -13.17 6.04
N ALA A 113 -10.03 -12.61 5.27
CA ALA A 113 -10.52 -13.26 4.06
C ALA A 113 -9.42 -13.43 3.00
N THR A 114 -8.52 -12.44 2.86
CA THR A 114 -7.40 -12.51 1.93
C THR A 114 -6.39 -13.58 2.32
N LEU A 115 -6.05 -13.68 3.61
CA LEU A 115 -5.16 -14.72 4.16
C LEU A 115 -5.73 -16.14 4.01
N GLY A 116 -7.06 -16.28 4.01
CA GLY A 116 -7.74 -17.57 3.89
C GLY A 116 -7.74 -18.18 2.49
N ARG A 117 -7.04 -17.60 1.51
CA ARG A 117 -7.07 -18.01 0.10
C ARG A 117 -5.68 -18.40 -0.41
N PRO A 118 -5.58 -19.32 -1.38
CA PRO A 118 -4.34 -19.53 -2.11
C PRO A 118 -4.00 -18.31 -2.98
N ALA A 119 -2.71 -17.99 -3.10
CA ALA A 119 -2.25 -16.90 -3.95
C ALA A 119 -2.44 -17.20 -5.44
N HIS A 120 -3.16 -16.32 -6.13
CA HIS A 120 -3.25 -16.33 -7.59
C HIS A 120 -2.14 -15.46 -8.22
N LEU A 121 -1.33 -16.08 -9.08
CA LEU A 121 -0.14 -15.45 -9.69
C LEU A 121 -0.30 -15.17 -11.21
N GLY A 122 -1.54 -15.09 -11.69
CA GLY A 122 -1.85 -15.01 -13.13
C GLY A 122 -2.23 -13.63 -13.66
N CYS A 123 -2.10 -12.55 -12.87
CA CYS A 123 -2.51 -11.20 -13.30
C CYS A 123 -1.50 -10.55 -14.25
N PHE A 124 -0.20 -10.78 -14.03
CA PHE A 124 0.90 -10.23 -14.83
C PHE A 124 0.86 -8.71 -15.06
N GLY A 125 0.33 -7.95 -14.10
CA GLY A 125 0.23 -6.49 -14.21
C GLY A 125 -0.78 -5.99 -15.24
N MET A 126 -1.64 -6.86 -15.79
CA MET A 126 -2.57 -6.51 -16.88
C MET A 126 -3.58 -5.42 -16.53
N HIS A 127 -3.71 -5.03 -15.26
CA HIS A 127 -4.50 -3.88 -14.89
C HIS A 127 -3.95 -2.58 -15.49
N GLU A 128 -2.64 -2.34 -15.51
CA GLU A 128 -2.06 -1.11 -16.11
C GLU A 128 -2.28 -1.07 -17.62
N TRP A 129 -2.20 -2.23 -18.28
CA TRP A 129 -2.45 -2.39 -19.71
C TRP A 129 -3.92 -2.10 -20.06
N ALA A 130 -4.84 -2.61 -19.24
CA ALA A 130 -6.26 -2.33 -19.36
C ALA A 130 -6.64 -0.87 -19.08
N MET A 131 -5.82 -0.12 -18.33
CA MET A 131 -6.03 1.32 -18.09
C MET A 131 -5.69 2.18 -19.31
N VAL A 132 -4.89 1.67 -20.26
CA VAL A 132 -4.51 2.40 -21.49
C VAL A 132 -5.08 1.80 -22.77
N TYR A 133 -5.86 0.73 -22.66
CA TYR A 133 -6.42 0.02 -23.79
C TYR A 133 -7.37 0.90 -24.61
N ARG A 134 -7.05 1.07 -25.90
CA ARG A 134 -7.77 1.90 -26.88
C ARG A 134 -8.00 3.35 -26.46
N LEU A 135 -7.08 3.93 -25.69
CA LEU A 135 -7.10 5.36 -25.43
C LEU A 135 -6.68 6.15 -26.67
N ALA A 136 -7.35 7.27 -26.92
CA ALA A 136 -6.89 8.24 -27.89
C ALA A 136 -5.65 9.00 -27.38
N PRO A 137 -4.82 9.58 -28.27
CA PRO A 137 -3.75 10.47 -27.86
C PRO A 137 -4.26 11.59 -26.94
N GLY A 138 -3.62 11.77 -25.79
CA GLY A 138 -4.02 12.77 -24.78
C GLY A 138 -5.05 12.31 -23.75
N GLU A 139 -5.51 11.06 -23.78
CA GLU A 139 -6.41 10.51 -22.75
C GLU A 139 -5.65 9.71 -21.66
N GLN A 140 -4.33 9.58 -21.80
CA GLN A 140 -3.51 8.74 -20.94
C GLN A 140 -3.30 9.37 -19.56
N ARG A 141 -3.40 8.56 -18.53
CA ARG A 141 -3.27 9.02 -17.14
C ARG A 141 -1.83 9.42 -16.75
N HIS A 142 -0.86 8.77 -17.39
CA HIS A 142 0.56 9.09 -17.29
C HIS A 142 1.04 9.68 -18.62
N GLU A 143 0.53 10.85 -19.03
CA GLU A 143 0.96 11.53 -20.28
C GLU A 143 2.48 11.75 -20.36
N GLN A 144 3.15 11.75 -19.21
CA GLN A 144 4.60 11.94 -19.07
C GLN A 144 5.41 10.68 -19.39
N LEU A 145 4.75 9.52 -19.53
CA LEU A 145 5.39 8.24 -19.79
C LEU A 145 4.93 7.69 -21.15
N PRO A 146 5.82 7.57 -22.14
CA PRO A 146 5.46 6.98 -23.42
C PRO A 146 5.17 5.48 -23.27
N LEU A 147 4.33 4.94 -24.14
CA LEU A 147 4.12 3.49 -24.24
C LEU A 147 5.33 2.85 -24.93
N ARG A 148 5.93 1.85 -24.30
CA ARG A 148 7.16 1.20 -24.81
C ARG A 148 6.96 0.41 -26.12
N LEU A 149 5.73 -0.05 -26.38
CA LEU A 149 5.35 -0.80 -27.59
C LEU A 149 4.55 0.06 -28.60
N GLY A 150 4.22 1.30 -28.25
CA GLY A 150 3.19 2.07 -28.95
C GLY A 150 1.77 1.53 -28.71
N GLN A 151 0.76 2.29 -29.15
CA GLN A 151 -0.64 2.00 -28.82
C GLN A 151 -1.12 0.66 -29.41
N ALA A 152 -0.93 0.44 -30.71
CA ALA A 152 -1.47 -0.75 -31.39
C ALA A 152 -0.95 -2.07 -30.81
N ALA A 153 0.36 -2.19 -30.58
CA ALA A 153 0.93 -3.39 -29.98
C ALA A 153 0.59 -3.53 -28.49
N THR A 154 0.39 -2.42 -27.77
CA THR A 154 -0.12 -2.44 -26.38
C THR A 154 -1.54 -3.00 -26.32
N ASP A 155 -2.41 -2.57 -27.24
CA ASP A 155 -3.78 -3.07 -27.35
C ASP A 155 -3.81 -4.56 -27.69
N GLU A 156 -2.96 -5.02 -28.61
CA GLU A 156 -2.83 -6.43 -28.97
C GLU A 156 -2.43 -7.30 -27.75
N VAL A 157 -1.58 -6.80 -26.86
CA VAL A 157 -1.19 -7.49 -25.63
C VAL A 157 -2.40 -7.70 -24.72
N VAL A 158 -3.27 -6.70 -24.60
CA VAL A 158 -4.52 -6.79 -23.81
C VAL A 158 -5.46 -7.82 -24.43
N GLU A 159 -5.67 -7.76 -25.75
CA GLU A 159 -6.59 -8.62 -26.49
C GLU A 159 -6.19 -10.10 -26.42
N ARG A 160 -4.89 -10.43 -26.47
CA ARG A 160 -4.39 -11.81 -26.35
C ARG A 160 -4.21 -12.28 -24.90
N SER A 161 -4.30 -11.38 -23.92
CA SER A 161 -4.12 -11.70 -22.52
C SER A 161 -5.43 -12.06 -21.83
N THR A 162 -5.34 -12.89 -20.81
CA THR A 162 -6.47 -13.16 -19.94
C THR A 162 -6.46 -12.18 -18.77
N VAL A 163 -7.18 -11.06 -18.90
CA VAL A 163 -7.28 -10.05 -17.84
C VAL A 163 -8.14 -10.59 -16.69
N ARG A 164 -7.56 -10.67 -15.47
CA ARG A 164 -8.22 -11.23 -14.27
C ARG A 164 -7.92 -10.39 -13.02
N CYS A 165 -8.01 -9.07 -13.15
CA CYS A 165 -7.82 -8.17 -12.02
C CYS A 165 -8.97 -8.35 -11.03
N SER A 166 -8.64 -8.76 -9.80
CA SER A 166 -9.58 -8.89 -8.68
C SER A 166 -9.63 -7.64 -7.79
N HIS A 167 -8.68 -6.72 -7.96
CA HIS A 167 -8.49 -5.58 -7.09
C HIS A 167 -9.34 -4.39 -7.58
N PHE A 168 -10.38 -4.06 -6.82
CA PHE A 168 -11.34 -3.02 -7.20
C PHE A 168 -10.68 -1.66 -7.47
N ASP A 169 -9.72 -1.28 -6.64
CA ASP A 169 -9.07 0.04 -6.72
C ASP A 169 -8.18 0.20 -7.97
N ALA A 170 -7.76 -0.90 -8.60
CA ALA A 170 -7.16 -0.90 -9.93
C ALA A 170 -8.25 -1.01 -11.02
N TYR A 171 -9.18 -1.95 -10.88
CA TYR A 171 -10.24 -2.22 -11.88
C TYR A 171 -11.09 -0.99 -12.21
N ARG A 172 -11.38 -0.13 -11.22
CA ARG A 172 -12.20 1.07 -11.44
C ARG A 172 -11.61 2.06 -12.45
N PHE A 173 -10.33 1.93 -12.77
CA PHE A 173 -9.63 2.77 -13.74
C PHE A 173 -9.52 2.17 -15.14
N PHE A 174 -10.05 0.97 -15.36
CA PHE A 174 -10.06 0.39 -16.70
C PHE A 174 -10.83 1.30 -17.65
N THR A 175 -10.33 1.38 -18.88
CA THR A 175 -11.07 2.02 -19.97
C THR A 175 -12.39 1.30 -20.18
N GLU A 176 -13.39 2.03 -20.68
CA GLU A 176 -14.70 1.44 -21.01
C GLU A 176 -14.57 0.15 -21.85
N PRO A 177 -13.78 0.11 -22.94
CA PRO A 177 -13.63 -1.10 -23.74
C PRO A 177 -12.81 -2.21 -23.06
N ALA A 178 -11.99 -1.92 -22.04
CA ALA A 178 -11.23 -2.95 -21.31
C ALA A 178 -12.06 -3.67 -20.23
N ARG A 179 -13.07 -3.01 -19.67
CA ARG A 179 -13.95 -3.59 -18.63
C ARG A 179 -14.58 -4.92 -19.02
N PRO A 180 -15.14 -5.12 -20.22
CA PRO A 180 -15.71 -6.42 -20.61
C PRO A 180 -14.66 -7.53 -20.76
N LEU A 181 -13.37 -7.20 -20.97
CA LEU A 181 -12.28 -8.17 -21.13
C LEU A 181 -11.80 -8.76 -19.80
N ASN A 182 -12.07 -8.10 -18.67
CA ASN A 182 -11.74 -8.63 -17.36
C ASN A 182 -12.67 -9.80 -17.03
N ALA A 183 -12.11 -10.98 -16.73
CA ALA A 183 -12.91 -12.16 -16.38
C ALA A 183 -13.66 -11.99 -15.04
N LEU A 184 -13.24 -11.01 -14.23
CA LEU A 184 -13.86 -10.65 -12.96
C LEU A 184 -14.56 -9.30 -13.10
N ARG A 185 -15.57 -9.05 -12.24
CA ARG A 185 -16.17 -7.71 -12.09
C ARG A 185 -16.09 -7.25 -10.63
N PRO A 186 -14.89 -6.81 -10.17
CA PRO A 186 -14.74 -6.28 -8.82
C PRO A 186 -15.65 -5.07 -8.58
N THR A 187 -16.31 -5.06 -7.42
CA THR A 187 -16.98 -3.87 -6.87
C THR A 187 -16.41 -3.55 -5.50
N ARG A 188 -16.72 -2.38 -4.95
CA ARG A 188 -16.28 -2.04 -3.59
C ARG A 188 -16.90 -2.98 -2.56
N GLU A 189 -18.18 -3.31 -2.74
CA GLU A 189 -18.97 -4.17 -1.86
C GLU A 189 -18.43 -5.61 -1.88
N ALA A 190 -17.99 -6.09 -3.04
CA ALA A 190 -17.44 -7.44 -3.20
C ALA A 190 -15.94 -7.56 -2.84
N GLN A 191 -15.28 -6.47 -2.41
CA GLN A 191 -13.83 -6.46 -2.19
C GLN A 191 -13.37 -7.58 -1.25
N VAL A 192 -14.06 -7.78 -0.11
CA VAL A 192 -13.71 -8.85 0.86
C VAL A 192 -13.77 -10.24 0.23
N ALA A 193 -14.72 -10.49 -0.67
CA ALA A 193 -14.90 -11.77 -1.35
C ALA A 193 -13.87 -12.00 -2.47
N MET A 194 -13.39 -10.92 -3.10
CA MET A 194 -12.61 -10.99 -4.33
C MET A 194 -11.11 -10.73 -4.15
N GLU A 195 -10.69 -9.96 -3.15
CA GLU A 195 -9.28 -9.59 -2.95
C GLU A 195 -8.38 -10.85 -2.87
N GLN A 196 -7.25 -10.81 -3.59
CA GLN A 196 -6.37 -11.96 -3.79
C GLN A 196 -5.01 -11.74 -3.14
N PRO A 197 -4.47 -12.70 -2.37
CA PRO A 197 -3.20 -12.52 -1.65
C PRO A 197 -2.00 -12.36 -2.58
N GLY A 198 -2.07 -12.92 -3.80
CA GLY A 198 -1.06 -12.74 -4.84
C GLY A 198 -1.11 -11.39 -5.56
N CYS A 199 -2.16 -10.58 -5.38
CA CYS A 199 -2.25 -9.29 -6.05
C CYS A 199 -1.21 -8.30 -5.47
N LEU A 200 -0.37 -7.72 -6.33
CA LEU A 200 0.59 -6.68 -5.94
C LEU A 200 -0.09 -5.53 -5.19
N HIS A 201 -1.22 -5.05 -5.69
CA HIS A 201 -1.97 -3.94 -5.10
C HIS A 201 -2.55 -4.27 -3.73
N ALA A 202 -3.02 -5.51 -3.53
CA ALA A 202 -3.47 -5.95 -2.22
C ALA A 202 -2.31 -6.00 -1.19
N GLY A 203 -1.07 -6.21 -1.66
CA GLY A 203 0.14 -6.10 -0.85
C GLY A 203 0.52 -4.65 -0.55
N MET A 204 0.51 -3.78 -1.56
CA MET A 204 0.77 -2.34 -1.38
C MET A 204 -0.24 -1.68 -0.44
N ASP A 205 -1.51 -2.07 -0.53
CA ASP A 205 -2.59 -1.54 0.30
C ASP A 205 -2.43 -1.82 1.80
N LEU A 206 -1.54 -2.73 2.20
CA LEU A 206 -1.21 -2.91 3.62
C LEU A 206 -0.64 -1.61 4.22
N TYR A 207 0.13 -0.84 3.45
CA TYR A 207 0.58 0.48 3.88
C TYR A 207 -0.61 1.41 4.14
N LYS A 208 -1.58 1.43 3.21
CA LYS A 208 -2.83 2.18 3.34
C LYS A 208 -3.61 1.80 4.59
N TRP A 209 -3.75 0.50 4.85
CA TRP A 209 -4.48 0.01 6.01
C TRP A 209 -3.78 0.37 7.32
N CYS A 210 -2.45 0.30 7.37
CA CYS A 210 -1.69 0.71 8.56
C CYS A 210 -1.95 2.18 8.92
N PHE A 211 -1.78 3.12 7.98
CA PHE A 211 -1.97 4.54 8.31
C PHE A 211 -3.45 4.94 8.46
N THR A 212 -4.38 4.20 7.84
CA THR A 212 -5.83 4.42 8.05
C THR A 212 -6.25 4.12 9.49
N LEU A 213 -5.53 3.21 10.15
CA LEU A 213 -5.82 2.74 11.50
C LEU A 213 -4.93 3.39 12.56
N ALA A 214 -4.06 4.34 12.19
CA ALA A 214 -3.32 5.13 13.16
C ALA A 214 -4.29 5.89 14.10
N PRO A 215 -4.00 5.97 15.41
CA PRO A 215 -2.76 5.54 16.09
C PRO A 215 -2.73 4.09 16.59
N LEU A 216 -3.72 3.24 16.27
CA LEU A 216 -3.80 1.86 16.80
C LEU A 216 -2.62 0.98 16.37
N VAL A 217 -2.13 1.18 15.14
CA VAL A 217 -1.08 0.38 14.53
C VAL A 217 0.30 0.98 14.87
N PRO A 218 1.27 0.19 15.37
CA PRO A 218 2.63 0.66 15.60
C PRO A 218 3.29 1.22 14.34
N SER A 219 3.99 2.35 14.46
CA SER A 219 4.66 3.01 13.34
C SER A 219 5.70 2.12 12.65
N ALA A 220 6.37 1.22 13.39
CA ALA A 220 7.31 0.25 12.82
C ALA A 220 6.63 -0.66 11.78
N LEU A 221 5.41 -1.15 12.07
CA LEU A 221 4.65 -1.96 11.12
C LEU A 221 4.20 -1.15 9.90
N THR A 222 3.83 0.12 10.10
CA THR A 222 3.51 1.04 9.00
C THR A 222 4.72 1.27 8.09
N LEU A 223 5.93 1.39 8.67
CA LEU A 223 7.17 1.58 7.93
C LEU A 223 7.56 0.33 7.12
N ASP A 224 7.44 -0.86 7.70
CA ASP A 224 7.64 -2.12 6.99
C ASP A 224 6.69 -2.25 5.78
N ALA A 225 5.42 -1.90 5.97
CA ALA A 225 4.44 -1.91 4.90
C ALA A 225 4.73 -0.85 3.82
N PHE A 226 5.21 0.34 4.20
CA PHE A 226 5.65 1.37 3.26
C PHE A 226 6.84 0.89 2.41
N LEU A 227 7.85 0.27 3.03
CA LEU A 227 9.00 -0.29 2.32
C LEU A 227 8.58 -1.36 1.31
N LEU A 228 7.72 -2.29 1.73
CA LEU A 228 7.19 -3.30 0.82
C LEU A 228 6.38 -2.67 -0.33
N ALA A 229 5.55 -1.66 -0.04
CA ALA A 229 4.78 -0.97 -1.07
C ALA A 229 5.68 -0.26 -2.10
N ARG A 230 6.84 0.29 -1.69
CA ARG A 230 7.85 0.84 -2.61
C ARG A 230 8.40 -0.21 -3.55
N GLU A 231 8.83 -1.35 -3.01
CA GLU A 231 9.38 -2.45 -3.82
C GLU A 231 8.34 -3.03 -4.79
N ILE A 232 7.09 -3.20 -4.33
CA ILE A 232 6.01 -3.66 -5.19
C ILE A 232 5.72 -2.66 -6.30
N ARG A 233 5.68 -1.35 -5.99
CA ARG A 233 5.43 -0.30 -6.99
C ARG A 233 6.50 -0.27 -8.08
N VAL A 234 7.75 -0.59 -7.75
CA VAL A 234 8.80 -0.77 -8.76
C VAL A 234 8.43 -1.90 -9.72
N LEU A 235 8.08 -3.09 -9.23
CA LEU A 235 7.67 -4.20 -10.13
C LEU A 235 6.42 -3.85 -10.94
N ASP A 236 5.44 -3.20 -10.32
CA ASP A 236 4.20 -2.78 -10.96
C ASP A 236 4.48 -1.87 -12.17
N MET A 237 5.38 -0.90 -12.00
CA MET A 237 5.81 -0.02 -13.09
C MET A 237 6.71 -0.71 -14.12
N GLN A 238 7.62 -1.58 -13.69
CA GLN A 238 8.46 -2.36 -14.62
C GLN A 238 7.62 -3.28 -15.53
N ALA A 239 6.50 -3.80 -15.02
CA ALA A 239 5.60 -4.69 -15.76
C ALA A 239 4.49 -3.96 -16.54
N SER A 240 4.43 -2.63 -16.42
CA SER A 240 3.44 -1.79 -17.08
C SER A 240 3.71 -1.65 -18.60
N PRO A 241 2.79 -1.08 -19.38
CA PRO A 241 3.03 -0.78 -20.80
C PRO A 241 3.92 0.46 -21.01
N TYR A 242 4.25 1.18 -19.94
CA TYR A 242 5.05 2.40 -20.00
C TYR A 242 6.54 2.12 -20.12
N ASP A 243 7.25 3.00 -20.81
CA ASP A 243 8.71 3.03 -20.80
C ASP A 243 9.20 3.76 -19.54
N VAL A 244 9.85 3.00 -18.64
CA VAL A 244 10.37 3.48 -17.36
C VAL A 244 11.89 3.65 -17.34
N SER A 245 12.55 3.49 -18.50
CA SER A 245 14.01 3.56 -18.62
C SER A 245 14.60 4.90 -18.17
N ALA A 246 13.88 6.00 -18.37
CA ALA A 246 14.26 7.33 -17.91
C ALA A 246 14.42 7.44 -16.39
N TYR A 247 13.88 6.49 -15.62
CA TYR A 247 13.99 6.39 -14.17
C TYR A 247 14.97 5.29 -13.73
N GLY A 248 15.81 4.78 -14.63
CA GLY A 248 16.80 3.74 -14.34
C GLY A 248 16.19 2.37 -14.06
N LEU A 249 14.99 2.10 -14.58
CA LEU A 249 14.29 0.83 -14.41
C LEU A 249 14.20 0.09 -15.74
N ASP A 250 14.57 -1.19 -15.73
CA ASP A 250 14.35 -2.09 -16.87
C ASP A 250 12.93 -2.63 -16.86
N ALA A 251 12.33 -2.79 -18.04
CA ALA A 251 11.01 -3.38 -18.18
C ALA A 251 11.03 -4.89 -17.88
N VAL A 252 10.05 -5.34 -17.10
CA VAL A 252 9.67 -6.75 -16.99
C VAL A 252 8.64 -7.02 -18.08
N ALA A 253 9.11 -7.49 -19.24
CA ALA A 253 8.31 -7.66 -20.45
C ALA A 253 7.26 -8.79 -20.36
N VAL A 254 6.15 -8.54 -19.64
CA VAL A 254 5.03 -9.49 -19.40
C VAL A 254 4.24 -9.92 -20.63
N GLU A 255 4.48 -9.30 -21.78
CA GLU A 255 4.01 -9.75 -23.09
C GLU A 255 4.80 -10.95 -23.63
N THR A 256 5.94 -11.28 -23.01
CA THR A 256 6.78 -12.43 -23.34
C THR A 256 6.69 -13.53 -22.28
N PRO A 257 6.97 -14.80 -22.62
CA PRO A 257 7.04 -15.88 -21.63
C PRO A 257 8.10 -15.65 -20.54
N ALA A 258 9.27 -15.13 -20.91
CA ALA A 258 10.36 -14.88 -19.97
C ALA A 258 10.00 -13.79 -18.95
N GLY A 259 9.40 -12.68 -19.40
CA GLY A 259 8.94 -11.63 -18.48
C GLY A 259 7.80 -12.08 -17.57
N ARG A 260 6.89 -12.93 -18.05
CA ARG A 260 5.85 -13.55 -17.19
C ARG A 260 6.45 -14.46 -16.12
N ALA A 261 7.47 -15.23 -16.46
CA ALA A 261 8.17 -16.09 -15.48
C ALA A 261 8.85 -15.25 -14.39
N GLU A 262 9.53 -14.17 -14.78
CA GLU A 262 10.18 -13.26 -13.82
C GLU A 262 9.16 -12.52 -12.95
N TYR A 263 8.07 -12.01 -13.55
CA TYR A 263 6.97 -11.39 -12.81
C TYR A 263 6.39 -12.36 -11.77
N ALA A 264 6.04 -13.59 -12.17
CA ALA A 264 5.44 -14.58 -11.29
C ALA A 264 6.38 -14.98 -10.14
N ARG A 265 7.70 -15.03 -10.39
CA ARG A 265 8.72 -15.28 -9.37
C ARG A 265 8.71 -14.19 -8.29
N ARG A 266 8.79 -12.92 -8.70
CA ARG A 266 8.77 -11.76 -7.77
C ARG A 266 7.41 -11.59 -7.09
N GLN A 267 6.31 -11.80 -7.81
CA GLN A 267 4.96 -11.76 -7.26
C GLN A 267 4.77 -12.78 -6.13
N ARG A 268 5.35 -13.99 -6.26
CA ARG A 268 5.30 -15.01 -5.21
C ARG A 268 6.03 -14.58 -3.94
N ASP A 269 7.21 -13.97 -4.07
CA ASP A 269 7.94 -13.39 -2.93
C ASP A 269 7.11 -12.31 -2.22
N PHE A 270 6.56 -11.36 -2.99
CA PHE A 270 5.73 -10.30 -2.44
C PHE A 270 4.46 -10.82 -1.77
N ALA A 271 3.84 -11.89 -2.29
CA ALA A 271 2.69 -12.50 -1.65
C ALA A 271 3.03 -13.04 -0.25
N VAL A 272 4.17 -13.75 -0.12
CA VAL A 272 4.63 -14.29 1.18
C VAL A 272 4.91 -13.15 2.17
N ARG A 273 5.65 -12.13 1.76
CA ARG A 273 5.98 -10.97 2.60
C ARG A 273 4.74 -10.16 2.99
N SER A 274 3.81 -10.00 2.06
CA SER A 274 2.52 -9.35 2.31
C SER A 274 1.69 -10.13 3.33
N ASP A 275 1.63 -11.47 3.22
CA ASP A 275 0.91 -12.30 4.19
C ASP A 275 1.52 -12.25 5.59
N ALA A 276 2.84 -12.15 5.72
CA ALA A 276 3.49 -11.91 7.00
C ALA A 276 3.04 -10.58 7.62
N LEU A 277 2.97 -9.51 6.83
CA LEU A 277 2.47 -8.21 7.29
C LEU A 277 0.96 -8.24 7.61
N ARG A 278 0.15 -8.99 6.86
CA ARG A 278 -1.29 -9.17 7.16
C ARG A 278 -1.51 -9.77 8.53
N ARG A 279 -0.75 -10.81 8.90
CA ARG A 279 -0.83 -11.45 10.21
C ARG A 279 -0.44 -10.48 11.33
N ARG A 280 0.72 -9.83 11.20
CA ARG A 280 1.17 -8.79 12.15
C ARG A 280 0.18 -7.66 12.31
N LEU A 281 -0.46 -7.23 11.21
CA LEU A 281 -1.49 -6.19 11.27
C LEU A 281 -2.73 -6.68 12.01
N LEU A 282 -3.22 -7.90 11.74
CA LEU A 282 -4.35 -8.47 12.47
C LEU A 282 -4.09 -8.63 13.97
N GLU A 283 -2.87 -9.03 14.34
CA GLU A 283 -2.41 -9.13 15.73
C GLU A 283 -2.34 -7.77 16.43
N ALA A 284 -2.01 -6.71 15.69
CA ALA A 284 -1.92 -5.34 16.19
C ALA A 284 -3.25 -4.58 16.20
N LEU A 285 -4.38 -5.24 15.91
CA LEU A 285 -5.70 -4.62 15.99
C LEU A 285 -6.41 -5.02 17.29
N PRO A 286 -7.09 -4.08 17.98
CA PRO A 286 -7.83 -4.35 19.21
C PRO A 286 -8.93 -5.39 18.96
N ALA A 287 -9.16 -6.25 19.94
CA ALA A 287 -10.09 -7.39 19.85
C ALA A 287 -11.52 -6.97 19.50
#